data_AF-A0A5C7CEY4-F1
#
_entry.id   AF-A0A5C7CEY4-F1
#
_cell.length_a   1.000
_cell.length_b   1.000
_cell.length_c   1.000
_cell.angle_alpha   90.00
_cell.angle_beta   90.00
_cell.angle_gamma   90.00
#
_symmetry.space_group_name_H-M   'P 1'
#
loop_
_entity.id
_entity.type
_entity.pdbx_description
1 polymer ?
#
loop_
_entity_poly.entity_id
_entity_poly.type
_entity_poly.pdbx_seq_one_letter_code
_entity_poly.pdbx_strand_id
1 'polypeptide(L)'
;MTALDKAIEIAGSAKKLSSMLGISRMAISLWKNDGKGVVPAHRVLSIHQATGVTPHELRPDLYPNPTDGLPQATQDSRPEN
;
A
#
# COMPACT_ATOMS: atom_id res chain seq x y z
N MET A 1 -7.89 -14.01 -3.43
CA MET A 1 -7.17 -13.21 -2.41
C MET A 1 -6.71 -11.93 -3.08
N THR A 2 -7.06 -10.77 -2.52
CA THR A 2 -6.65 -9.46 -3.06
C THR A 2 -5.33 -9.02 -2.42
N ALA A 3 -4.62 -8.07 -3.03
CA ALA A 3 -3.40 -7.49 -2.44
C ALA A 3 -3.65 -6.86 -1.05
N LEU A 4 -4.86 -6.33 -0.82
CA LEU A 4 -5.28 -5.83 0.49
C LEU A 4 -5.39 -6.96 1.53
N ASP A 5 -5.91 -8.13 1.14
CA ASP A 5 -6.01 -9.30 2.03
C ASP A 5 -4.61 -9.81 2.41
N LYS A 6 -3.71 -9.87 1.43
CA LYS A 6 -2.29 -10.19 1.64
C LYS A 6 -1.61 -9.18 2.58
N ALA A 7 -1.88 -7.88 2.41
CA ALA A 7 -1.39 -6.85 3.32
C ALA A 7 -1.91 -7.04 4.75
N ILE A 8 -3.19 -7.41 4.91
CA ILE A 8 -3.80 -7.71 6.21
C ILE A 8 -3.13 -8.92 6.86
N GLU A 9 -2.86 -9.99 6.11
CA GLU A 9 -2.17 -11.18 6.60
C GLU A 9 -0.74 -10.87 7.04
N ILE A 10 0.02 -10.11 6.23
CA ILE A 10 1.40 -9.71 6.58
C ILE A 10 1.42 -8.80 7.82
N ALA A 11 0.48 -7.85 7.91
CA ALA A 11 0.31 -7.03 9.12
C ALA A 11 -0.19 -7.84 10.34
N GLY A 12 -0.64 -9.07 10.12
CA GLY A 12 -1.21 -10.00 11.09
C GLY A 12 -2.70 -9.79 11.38
N SER A 13 -3.24 -8.58 11.21
CA SER A 13 -4.69 -8.34 11.31
C SER A 13 -5.11 -7.01 10.72
N ALA A 14 -6.39 -6.91 10.31
CA ALA A 14 -6.96 -5.66 9.83
C ALA A 14 -6.93 -4.54 10.89
N LYS A 15 -6.95 -4.90 12.19
CA LYS A 15 -6.83 -3.95 13.30
C LYS A 15 -5.42 -3.37 13.40
N LYS A 16 -4.38 -4.20 13.27
CA LYS A 16 -2.98 -3.72 13.24
C LYS A 16 -2.75 -2.86 12.03
N LEU A 17 -3.18 -3.31 10.86
CA LEU A 17 -3.04 -2.57 9.60
C LEU A 17 -3.72 -1.20 9.71
N SER A 18 -4.96 -1.14 10.21
CA SER A 18 -5.68 0.13 10.37
C SER A 18 -4.97 1.08 11.34
N SER A 19 -4.44 0.53 12.44
CA SER A 19 -3.68 1.31 13.42
C SER A 19 -2.37 1.86 12.86
N MET A 20 -1.64 1.07 12.07
CA MET A 20 -0.42 1.50 11.39
C MET A 20 -0.70 2.61 10.37
N LEU A 21 -1.83 2.52 9.66
CA LEU A 21 -2.29 3.49 8.68
C LEU A 21 -3.00 4.72 9.28
N GLY A 22 -3.18 4.74 10.60
CA GLY A 22 -3.92 5.80 11.30
C GLY A 22 -5.38 5.94 10.85
N ILE A 23 -6.03 4.83 10.50
CA ILE A 23 -7.44 4.80 10.08
C ILE A 23 -8.32 3.89 10.90
N SER A 24 -9.62 4.11 10.76
CA SER A 24 -10.64 3.18 11.25
C SER A 24 -10.63 1.87 10.47
N ARG A 25 -10.90 0.77 11.16
CA ARG A 25 -11.14 -0.55 10.56
C ARG A 25 -12.25 -0.51 9.49
N MET A 26 -13.22 0.38 9.64
CA MET A 26 -14.28 0.57 8.65
C MET A 26 -13.75 1.04 7.29
N ALA A 27 -12.68 1.85 7.26
CA ALA A 27 -12.07 2.26 6.00
C ALA A 27 -11.50 1.06 5.23
N ILE A 28 -10.88 0.11 5.93
CA ILE A 28 -10.39 -1.14 5.32
C ILE A 28 -11.56 -1.97 4.77
N SER A 29 -12.66 -2.09 5.53
CA SER A 29 -13.87 -2.78 5.07
C SER A 29 -14.48 -2.11 3.83
N LEU A 30 -14.50 -0.78 3.78
CA LEU A 30 -14.93 0.00 2.62
C LEU A 30 -14.06 -0.29 1.39
N TRP A 31 -12.74 -0.29 1.53
CA TRP A 31 -11.85 -0.63 0.41
C TRP A 31 -12.06 -2.05 -0.07
N LYS A 32 -12.33 -2.98 0.84
CA LYS A 32 -12.59 -4.39 0.51
C LYS A 32 -13.93 -4.58 -0.21
N ASN A 33 -14.99 -3.90 0.26
CA ASN A 33 -16.35 -4.06 -0.27
C ASN A 33 -16.67 -3.14 -1.46
N ASP A 34 -16.57 -1.82 -1.27
CA ASP A 34 -16.86 -0.81 -2.31
C ASP A 34 -15.73 -0.72 -3.32
N GLY A 35 -14.49 -0.73 -2.84
CA GLY A 35 -13.31 -0.64 -3.68
C GLY A 35 -12.93 -1.95 -4.37
N LYS A 36 -13.60 -3.08 -4.10
CA LYS A 36 -13.15 -4.42 -4.57
C LYS A 36 -11.68 -4.75 -4.23
N GLY A 37 -11.16 -4.20 -3.12
CA GLY A 37 -9.76 -4.32 -2.72
C GLY A 37 -8.84 -3.20 -3.23
N VAL A 38 -9.39 -2.17 -3.86
CA VAL A 38 -8.64 -1.02 -4.39
C VAL A 38 -8.40 0.01 -3.29
N VAL A 39 -7.13 0.30 -3.03
CA VAL A 39 -6.69 1.29 -2.03
C VAL A 39 -6.42 2.64 -2.71
N PRO A 40 -6.71 3.78 -2.05
CA PRO A 40 -6.36 5.10 -2.56
C PRO A 40 -4.84 5.28 -2.72
N ALA A 41 -4.39 5.90 -3.83
CA ALA A 41 -2.98 6.07 -4.17
C ALA A 41 -2.14 6.69 -3.04
N HIS A 42 -2.68 7.68 -2.31
CA HIS A 42 -2.00 8.34 -1.19
C HIS A 42 -1.73 7.41 0.01
N ARG A 43 -2.44 6.27 0.14
CA ARG A 43 -2.25 5.29 1.23
C ARG A 43 -1.49 4.05 0.81
N VAL A 44 -1.38 3.83 -0.50
CA VAL A 44 -0.65 2.68 -1.05
C VAL A 44 0.80 2.68 -0.53
N LEU A 45 1.45 3.83 -0.50
CA LEU A 45 2.77 4.02 0.11
C LEU A 45 2.81 3.62 1.59
N SER A 46 1.84 4.05 2.38
CA SER A 46 1.77 3.70 3.81
C SER A 46 1.54 2.20 4.03
N ILE A 47 0.73 1.56 3.18
CA ILE A 47 0.55 0.09 3.22
C ILE A 47 1.85 -0.61 2.84
N HIS A 48 2.53 -0.15 1.78
CA HIS A 48 3.81 -0.69 1.37
C HIS A 48 4.85 -0.59 2.50
N GLN A 49 4.94 0.55 3.17
CA GLN A 49 5.85 0.72 4.32
C GLN A 49 5.49 -0.20 5.50
N ALA A 50 4.21 -0.43 5.75
CA ALA A 50 3.74 -1.26 6.86
C ALA A 50 3.80 -2.77 6.58
N THR A 51 3.66 -3.19 5.33
CA THR A 51 3.43 -4.60 4.95
C THR A 51 4.36 -5.13 3.87
N GLY A 52 5.11 -4.27 3.19
CA GLY A 52 5.95 -4.63 2.04
C GLY A 52 5.18 -4.93 0.74
N VAL A 53 3.83 -4.91 0.74
CA VAL A 53 3.04 -5.12 -0.48
C VAL A 53 3.27 -3.96 -1.45
N THR A 54 3.51 -4.27 -2.73
CA THR A 54 3.86 -3.23 -3.71
C THR A 54 2.63 -2.46 -4.20
N PRO A 55 2.80 -1.18 -4.59
CA PRO A 55 1.75 -0.37 -5.20
C PRO A 55 1.10 -1.03 -6.42
N HIS A 56 1.94 -1.67 -7.24
CA HIS A 56 1.52 -2.41 -8.41
C HIS A 56 0.55 -3.55 -8.09
N GLU A 57 0.75 -4.31 -6.99
CA GLU A 57 -0.20 -5.36 -6.57
C GLU A 57 -1.55 -4.77 -6.14
N LEU A 58 -1.56 -3.59 -5.52
CA LEU A 58 -2.79 -2.93 -5.03
C LEU A 58 -3.55 -2.21 -6.14
N ARG A 59 -2.84 -1.61 -7.09
CA ARG A 59 -3.34 -0.68 -8.11
C ARG A 59 -2.54 -0.83 -9.41
N PRO A 60 -2.65 -1.95 -10.14
CA PRO A 60 -1.95 -2.11 -11.42
C PRO A 60 -2.41 -1.08 -12.46
N ASP A 61 -3.64 -0.56 -12.32
CA ASP A 61 -4.22 0.47 -13.18
C ASP A 61 -3.54 1.84 -13.03
N LEU A 62 -3.03 2.15 -11.83
CA LEU A 62 -2.38 3.44 -11.55
C LEU A 62 -0.84 3.35 -11.56
N TYR A 63 -0.29 2.15 -11.38
CA TYR A 63 1.15 1.90 -11.34
C TYR A 63 1.48 0.76 -12.30
N PRO A 64 1.68 1.06 -13.59
CA PRO A 64 1.99 0.03 -14.60
C PRO A 64 3.41 -0.53 -14.46
N ASN A 65 4.31 0.17 -13.74
CA ASN A 65 5.67 -0.31 -13.50
C ASN A 65 5.82 -0.80 -12.04
N PRO A 66 6.58 -1.89 -11.80
CA PRO A 66 6.79 -2.45 -10.46
C PRO A 66 7.59 -1.54 -9.51
N THR A 67 8.27 -0.54 -10.05
CA THR A 67 9.04 0.50 -9.34
C THR A 67 8.25 1.78 -9.09
N ASP A 68 7.04 1.89 -9.63
CA ASP A 68 6.28 3.12 -9.62
C ASP A 68 5.55 3.29 -8.27
N GLY A 69 5.75 4.43 -7.62
CA GLY A 69 5.21 4.71 -6.30
C GLY A 69 6.00 4.14 -5.12
N LEU A 70 7.28 3.75 -5.31
CA LEU A 70 8.22 3.60 -4.19
C LEU A 70 8.83 4.97 -3.85
N PRO A 71 8.99 5.33 -2.56
CA PRO A 71 9.66 6.58 -2.22
C PRO A 71 11.08 6.53 -2.77
N GLN A 72 11.41 7.53 -3.59
CA GLN A 72 12.69 7.74 -4.28
C GLN A 72 13.83 8.11 -3.30
N ALA A 73 13.77 7.62 -2.05
CA ALA A 73 14.72 7.91 -0.98
C ALA A 73 16.10 7.24 -1.18
N THR A 74 16.31 6.58 -2.32
CA THR A 74 17.62 6.04 -2.73
C THR A 74 17.97 6.43 -4.16
N GLN A 75 17.50 7.58 -4.67
CA GLN A 75 18.06 8.17 -5.90
C GLN A 75 18.89 9.44 -5.66
N ASP A 76 19.04 9.90 -4.42
CA ASP A 76 20.06 10.89 -4.08
C ASP A 76 21.42 10.20 -3.87
N SER A 77 21.99 9.75 -4.97
CA SER A 77 23.44 9.67 -5.12
C SER A 77 23.76 10.53 -6.32
N ARG A 78 23.71 11.86 -6.12
CA ARG A 78 24.53 12.77 -6.91
C ARG A 78 25.99 12.50 -6.50
N PRO A 79 26.87 11.94 -7.34
CA PRO A 79 28.21 12.48 -7.36
C PRO A 79 28.09 13.83 -8.09
N GLU A 80 28.17 14.90 -7.30
CA GLU A 80 28.63 16.19 -7.81
C GLU A 80 29.95 15.97 -8.58
N ASN A 81 30.01 16.47 -9.81
CA ASN A 81 31.23 16.54 -10.61
C ASN A 81 31.30 17.92 -11.28
#